data_AF-A0A661J815-F1
#
_entry.id   AF-A0A661J815-F1
#
_cell.length_a   1.000
_cell.length_b   1.000
_cell.length_c   1.000
_cell.angle_alpha   90.00
_cell.angle_beta   90.00
_cell.angle_gamma   90.00
#
_symmetry.space_group_name_H-M   'P 1'
#
loop_
_entity.id
_entity.type
_entity.pdbx_description
1 polymer ?
#
loop_
_entity_poly.entity_id
_entity_poly.type
_entity_poly.pdbx_seq_one_letter_code
_entity_poly.pdbx_strand_id
1 'polypeptide(L)'
;MWPVEIKKDIYWVGAIDWDIRDFHGYSTYKGSTYNAFLAMDDKITLFDTVKKPFKNDLIHHIHKIIDPTKIDYIVVNHVEMDHTGCLPEMIEIIKPEKIITSPMGKKALISHFHREDWPYEVVKTGDEISIGKRTIHFIETRMLHWPDSMFSYIKEDKLLISSDAFGQHWATSERFDDEVDHAELFKHAAKYYANILLPYSPRVIKLLDDVNAMGIEIEMIATDHGLIWRKYIPEIIQAYSDWAHQKSKKKALVVYETMWHSTEMMANSIAHGLVQEGVSVEVMDLKFNHRSEVITELLDAKAIVLGSSTLNNGILPNMADILTYMKGLRPTNKIGAAFGSYGWSGEAVKLLNQFMEEMKIKVIDPGIKVNYVPTHDDLDLCIELGRKIGKAIKKDI
;
A
#
# COMPACT_ATOMS: atom_id res chain seq x y z
N MET A 1 16.66 19.28 -5.15
CA MET A 1 16.63 19.54 -3.69
C MET A 1 18.06 19.35 -3.19
N TRP A 2 18.37 19.63 -1.93
CA TRP A 2 19.67 19.24 -1.35
C TRP A 2 19.50 17.90 -0.62
N PRO A 3 20.55 17.07 -0.46
CA PRO A 3 20.47 15.93 0.43
C PRO A 3 20.11 16.39 1.85
N VAL A 4 19.43 15.53 2.60
CA VAL A 4 18.95 15.84 3.95
C VAL A 4 19.61 14.90 4.94
N GLU A 5 20.32 15.43 5.92
CA GLU A 5 20.87 14.62 7.02
C GLU A 5 19.72 14.19 7.95
N ILE A 6 19.48 12.88 8.07
CA ILE A 6 18.34 12.32 8.81
C ILE A 6 18.74 11.88 10.22
N LYS A 7 19.98 11.44 10.35
CA LYS A 7 20.72 11.16 11.58
C LYS A 7 22.15 11.63 11.30
N LYS A 8 22.95 11.86 12.34
CA LYS A 8 24.34 12.31 12.17
C LYS A 8 25.07 11.38 11.19
N ASP A 9 25.67 11.94 10.14
CA ASP A 9 26.42 11.20 9.12
C ASP A 9 25.58 10.17 8.31
N ILE A 10 24.25 10.28 8.32
CA ILE A 10 23.33 9.48 7.51
C ILE A 10 22.38 10.40 6.75
N TYR A 11 22.35 10.28 5.43
CA TYR A 11 21.70 11.24 4.55
C TYR A 11 20.65 10.57 3.67
N TRP A 12 19.50 11.22 3.50
CA TRP A 12 18.61 10.98 2.38
C TRP A 12 19.23 11.58 1.10
N VAL A 13 19.34 10.76 0.06
CA VAL A 13 19.91 11.12 -1.25
C VAL A 13 18.99 10.73 -2.42
N GLY A 14 17.74 10.34 -2.12
CA GLY A 14 16.76 9.89 -3.10
C GLY A 14 16.24 10.98 -4.04
N ALA A 15 15.08 10.73 -4.64
CA ALA A 15 14.45 11.62 -5.61
C ALA A 15 12.96 11.81 -5.35
N ILE A 16 12.41 12.89 -5.91
CA ILE A 16 10.98 13.24 -5.78
C ILE A 16 10.35 13.19 -7.16
N ASP A 17 9.30 12.40 -7.28
CA ASP A 17 8.47 12.32 -8.47
C ASP A 17 7.15 13.05 -8.23
N TRP A 18 7.13 14.33 -8.57
CA TRP A 18 5.93 15.17 -8.42
C TRP A 18 4.82 14.82 -9.41
N ASP A 19 5.15 14.17 -10.51
CA ASP A 19 4.30 14.05 -11.69
C ASP A 19 3.69 12.65 -11.84
N ILE A 20 4.21 11.64 -11.14
CA ILE A 20 3.61 10.31 -11.13
C ILE A 20 2.17 10.37 -10.61
N ARG A 21 1.24 9.80 -11.37
CA ARG A 21 -0.19 9.71 -11.00
C ARG A 21 -0.71 8.28 -11.02
N ASP A 22 -0.01 7.39 -11.71
CA ASP A 22 -0.27 5.97 -11.78
C ASP A 22 1.00 5.23 -11.38
N PHE A 23 0.91 4.54 -10.26
CA PHE A 23 1.96 3.67 -9.76
C PHE A 23 1.41 2.24 -9.83
N HIS A 24 1.90 1.45 -10.78
CA HIS A 24 1.50 0.04 -10.96
C HIS A 24 -0.02 -0.21 -10.99
N GLY A 25 -0.79 0.74 -11.53
CA GLY A 25 -2.23 0.67 -11.66
C GLY A 25 -3.01 1.22 -10.46
N TYR A 26 -2.39 1.82 -9.45
CA TYR A 26 -3.08 2.59 -8.41
C TYR A 26 -2.74 4.07 -8.46
N SER A 27 -3.70 4.91 -8.06
CA SER A 27 -3.60 6.36 -8.20
C SER A 27 -2.66 6.96 -7.14
N THR A 28 -1.78 7.87 -7.57
CA THR A 28 -0.86 8.63 -6.71
C THR A 28 -1.01 10.13 -6.99
N TYR A 29 -2.18 10.69 -6.68
CA TYR A 29 -2.55 12.06 -7.11
C TYR A 29 -1.62 13.18 -6.58
N LYS A 30 -0.84 12.92 -5.53
CA LYS A 30 0.21 13.81 -4.99
C LYS A 30 1.63 13.38 -5.32
N GLY A 31 1.85 12.51 -6.32
CA GLY A 31 3.18 12.01 -6.63
C GLY A 31 3.73 11.02 -5.60
N SER A 32 5.04 10.79 -5.66
CA SER A 32 5.80 9.91 -4.77
C SER A 32 7.23 10.41 -4.57
N THR A 33 7.99 9.73 -3.74
CA THR A 33 9.45 9.78 -3.75
C THR A 33 10.02 8.38 -4.02
N TYR A 34 11.30 8.35 -4.38
CA TYR A 34 12.16 7.16 -4.44
C TYR A 34 13.32 7.44 -3.50
N ASN A 35 13.20 6.99 -2.25
CA ASN A 35 14.15 7.30 -1.21
C ASN A 35 15.33 6.32 -1.28
N ALA A 36 16.53 6.87 -1.13
CA ALA A 36 17.76 6.12 -0.96
C ALA A 36 18.58 6.81 0.13
N PHE A 37 19.40 6.06 0.86
CA PHE A 37 20.10 6.56 2.04
C PHE A 37 21.60 6.30 1.95
N LEU A 38 22.41 7.28 2.35
CA LEU A 38 23.86 7.19 2.35
C LEU A 38 24.38 7.29 3.79
N ALA A 39 25.01 6.23 4.29
CA ALA A 39 25.66 6.22 5.59
C ALA A 39 27.16 6.44 5.44
N MET A 40 27.65 7.50 6.09
CA MET A 40 29.06 7.85 6.14
C MET A 40 29.71 7.18 7.36
N ASP A 41 30.59 6.24 7.09
CA ASP A 41 31.32 5.47 8.11
C ASP A 41 32.67 5.00 7.55
N ASP A 42 33.39 4.11 8.24
CA ASP A 42 34.64 3.53 7.73
C ASP A 42 34.42 2.77 6.40
N LYS A 43 33.23 2.17 6.23
CA LYS A 43 32.70 1.63 4.98
C LYS A 43 31.46 2.42 4.57
N ILE A 44 31.61 3.27 3.56
CA ILE A 44 30.54 4.13 3.08
C ILE A 44 29.50 3.26 2.38
N THR A 45 28.25 3.34 2.84
CA THR A 45 27.20 2.41 2.41
C THR A 45 26.00 3.16 1.85
N LEU A 46 25.62 2.83 0.62
CA LEU A 46 24.38 3.28 -0.03
C LEU A 46 23.30 2.21 0.18
N PHE A 47 22.15 2.61 0.70
CA PHE A 47 20.96 1.77 0.84
C PHE A 47 19.98 2.12 -0.28
N ASP A 48 19.68 1.10 -1.07
CA ASP A 48 18.83 1.14 -2.25
C ASP A 48 19.29 2.17 -3.29
N THR A 49 18.61 2.21 -4.44
CA THR A 49 18.84 3.24 -5.46
C THR A 49 17.52 3.91 -5.81
N VAL A 50 17.35 4.39 -7.03
CA VAL A 50 16.12 5.04 -7.45
C VAL A 50 15.66 4.50 -8.80
N LYS A 51 14.41 4.81 -9.14
CA LYS A 51 13.85 4.53 -10.45
C LYS A 51 14.72 5.17 -11.53
N LYS A 52 14.95 4.44 -12.62
CA LYS A 52 15.92 4.79 -13.67
C LYS A 52 15.92 6.28 -14.11
N PRO A 53 14.77 6.94 -14.36
CA PRO A 53 14.75 8.35 -14.78
C PRO A 53 15.35 9.32 -13.75
N PHE A 54 15.35 8.95 -12.47
CA PHE A 54 15.82 9.78 -11.35
C PHE A 54 17.28 9.53 -10.96
N LYS A 55 18.01 8.70 -11.73
CA LYS A 55 19.43 8.42 -11.49
C LYS A 55 20.27 9.69 -11.30
N ASN A 56 20.02 10.71 -12.12
CA ASN A 56 20.80 11.94 -12.08
C ASN A 56 20.55 12.74 -10.78
N ASP A 57 19.34 12.70 -10.22
CA ASP A 57 19.05 13.30 -8.92
C ASP A 57 19.82 12.57 -7.81
N LEU A 58 19.80 11.23 -7.81
CA LEU A 58 20.56 10.41 -6.86
C LEU A 58 22.06 10.74 -6.90
N ILE A 59 22.66 10.70 -8.09
CA ILE A 59 24.08 11.01 -8.28
C ILE A 59 24.39 12.45 -7.85
N HIS A 60 23.52 13.41 -8.19
CA HIS A 60 23.69 14.81 -7.80
C HIS A 60 23.70 14.98 -6.28
N HIS A 61 22.75 14.35 -5.56
CA HIS A 61 22.68 14.42 -4.11
C HIS A 61 23.89 13.75 -3.45
N ILE A 62 24.33 12.58 -3.93
CA ILE A 62 25.54 11.92 -3.45
C ILE A 62 26.76 12.83 -3.63
N HIS A 63 26.96 13.43 -4.81
CA HIS A 63 28.09 14.32 -5.11
C HIS A 63 28.20 15.53 -4.17
N LYS A 64 27.10 15.97 -3.55
CA LYS A 64 27.13 17.05 -2.55
C LYS A 64 27.73 16.62 -1.21
N ILE A 65 27.72 15.33 -0.92
CA ILE A 65 28.24 14.75 0.32
C ILE A 65 29.65 14.18 0.07
N ILE A 66 29.80 13.40 -1.01
CA ILE A 66 31.03 12.68 -1.33
C ILE A 66 31.15 12.36 -2.81
N ASP A 67 32.37 12.09 -3.28
CA ASP A 67 32.61 11.42 -4.56
C ASP A 67 31.97 10.01 -4.55
N PRO A 68 31.02 9.69 -5.45
CA PRO A 68 30.36 8.38 -5.50
C PRO A 68 31.33 7.21 -5.64
N THR A 69 32.51 7.41 -6.23
CA THR A 69 33.54 6.36 -6.38
C THR A 69 34.14 5.90 -5.04
N LYS A 70 33.84 6.61 -3.94
CA LYS A 70 34.28 6.26 -2.59
C LYS A 70 33.26 5.41 -1.82
N ILE A 71 32.09 5.13 -2.39
CA ILE A 71 31.09 4.27 -1.75
C ILE A 71 31.62 2.82 -1.79
N ASP A 72 31.72 2.18 -0.64
CA ASP A 72 32.22 0.80 -0.52
C ASP A 72 31.12 -0.22 -0.79
N TYR A 73 29.93 -0.03 -0.20
CA TYR A 73 28.85 -1.01 -0.23
C TYR A 73 27.56 -0.44 -0.81
N ILE A 74 26.81 -1.30 -1.50
CA ILE A 74 25.41 -1.05 -1.86
C ILE A 74 24.56 -2.13 -1.19
N VAL A 75 23.61 -1.73 -0.37
CA VAL A 75 22.58 -2.61 0.19
C VAL A 75 21.35 -2.51 -0.70
N VAL A 76 20.81 -3.65 -1.14
CA VAL A 76 19.56 -3.73 -1.91
C VAL A 76 18.54 -4.47 -1.05
N ASN A 77 17.68 -3.71 -0.38
CA ASN A 77 16.62 -4.25 0.48
C ASN A 77 15.49 -4.85 -0.35
N HIS A 78 15.22 -4.26 -1.52
CA HIS A 78 14.16 -4.68 -2.41
C HIS A 78 14.54 -4.47 -3.89
N VAL A 79 14.18 -5.43 -4.75
CA VAL A 79 14.63 -5.52 -6.14
C VAL A 79 13.68 -4.87 -7.15
N GLU A 80 12.53 -4.34 -6.73
CA GLU A 80 11.61 -3.70 -7.68
C GLU A 80 12.28 -2.50 -8.40
N MET A 81 11.83 -2.25 -9.65
CA MET A 81 12.56 -1.39 -10.60
C MET A 81 12.51 0.10 -10.27
N ASP A 82 11.69 0.48 -9.31
CA ASP A 82 11.63 1.80 -8.73
C ASP A 82 12.67 2.04 -7.63
N HIS A 83 13.27 0.98 -7.09
CA HIS A 83 14.36 1.03 -6.11
C HIS A 83 15.69 0.56 -6.70
N THR A 84 15.67 -0.25 -7.76
CA THR A 84 16.88 -0.78 -8.42
C THR A 84 17.03 -0.34 -9.88
N GLY A 85 16.16 0.54 -10.36
CA GLY A 85 16.08 0.88 -11.78
C GLY A 85 17.36 1.46 -12.37
N CYS A 86 18.18 2.13 -11.56
CA CYS A 86 19.50 2.63 -11.96
C CYS A 86 20.67 1.86 -11.32
N LEU A 87 20.44 0.73 -10.67
CA LEU A 87 21.47 -0.06 -10.00
C LEU A 87 22.65 -0.43 -10.92
N PRO A 88 22.45 -0.89 -12.18
CA PRO A 88 23.57 -1.18 -13.09
C PRO A 88 24.49 0.03 -13.29
N GLU A 89 23.93 1.21 -13.56
CA GLU A 89 24.70 2.43 -13.75
C GLU A 89 25.40 2.89 -12.45
N MET A 90 24.76 2.72 -11.30
CA MET A 90 25.37 3.03 -10.01
C MET A 90 26.58 2.11 -9.73
N ILE A 91 26.49 0.81 -10.06
CA ILE A 91 27.60 -0.14 -9.90
C ILE A 91 28.78 0.22 -10.81
N GLU A 92 28.54 0.68 -12.04
CA GLU A 92 29.60 1.12 -12.94
C GLU A 92 30.37 2.34 -12.42
N ILE A 93 29.65 3.27 -11.78
CA ILE A 93 30.22 4.48 -11.19
C ILE A 93 30.94 4.17 -9.88
N ILE A 94 30.26 3.49 -8.96
CA ILE A 94 30.73 3.23 -7.59
C ILE A 94 31.82 2.16 -7.58
N LYS A 95 31.67 1.11 -8.39
CA LYS A 95 32.48 -0.13 -8.34
C LYS A 95 32.55 -0.69 -6.92
N PRO A 96 31.39 -1.00 -6.31
CA PRO A 96 31.31 -1.35 -4.90
C PRO A 96 32.11 -2.63 -4.60
N GLU A 97 32.67 -2.70 -3.40
CA GLU A 97 33.27 -3.92 -2.86
C GLU A 97 32.21 -5.01 -2.67
N LYS A 98 30.98 -4.62 -2.25
CA LYS A 98 29.87 -5.55 -1.99
C LYS A 98 28.53 -5.00 -2.42
N ILE A 99 27.69 -5.89 -2.95
CA ILE A 99 26.26 -5.68 -3.13
C ILE A 99 25.54 -6.62 -2.17
N ILE A 100 25.05 -6.07 -1.06
CA ILE A 100 24.44 -6.81 0.04
C ILE A 100 22.95 -6.97 -0.24
N THR A 101 22.44 -8.20 -0.22
CA THR A 101 21.05 -8.51 -0.57
C THR A 101 20.57 -9.77 0.14
N SER A 102 19.25 -9.93 0.25
CA SER A 102 18.66 -11.21 0.69
C SER A 102 18.96 -12.35 -0.31
N PRO A 103 18.76 -13.63 0.06
CA PRO A 103 18.99 -14.75 -0.85
C PRO A 103 18.07 -14.70 -2.07
N MET A 104 16.82 -14.25 -1.89
CA MET A 104 15.87 -14.07 -2.97
C MET A 104 16.17 -12.80 -3.77
N GLY A 105 16.70 -11.76 -3.14
CA GLY A 105 17.14 -10.54 -3.83
C GLY A 105 18.28 -10.81 -4.80
N LYS A 106 19.30 -11.60 -4.42
CA LYS A 106 20.36 -12.02 -5.37
C LYS A 106 19.78 -12.74 -6.58
N LYS A 107 18.85 -13.67 -6.36
CA LYS A 107 18.19 -14.40 -7.45
C LYS A 107 17.41 -13.45 -8.36
N ALA A 108 16.65 -12.51 -7.79
CA ALA A 108 15.89 -11.53 -8.54
C ALA A 108 16.81 -10.58 -9.33
N LEU A 109 17.88 -10.07 -8.73
CA LEU A 109 18.86 -9.19 -9.37
C LEU A 109 19.52 -9.85 -10.58
N ILE A 110 19.96 -11.11 -10.46
CA ILE A 110 20.48 -11.90 -11.58
C ILE A 110 19.40 -12.08 -12.66
N SER A 111 18.13 -12.26 -12.27
CA SER A 111 17.03 -12.44 -13.23
C SER A 111 16.68 -11.14 -13.97
N HIS A 112 16.80 -9.99 -13.30
CA HIS A 112 16.51 -8.67 -13.88
C HIS A 112 17.65 -8.15 -14.77
N PHE A 113 18.90 -8.32 -14.32
CA PHE A 113 20.05 -7.67 -14.92
C PHE A 113 21.03 -8.62 -15.61
N HIS A 114 20.91 -9.93 -15.37
CA HIS A 114 21.77 -10.98 -15.94
C HIS A 114 23.26 -10.77 -15.63
N ARG A 115 23.57 -10.27 -14.42
CA ARG A 115 24.93 -10.01 -13.94
C ARG A 115 25.29 -10.94 -12.79
N GLU A 116 25.77 -12.13 -13.12
CA GLU A 116 26.30 -13.08 -12.12
C GLU A 116 27.67 -12.66 -11.56
N ASP A 117 28.36 -11.78 -12.28
CA ASP A 117 29.73 -11.30 -12.02
C ASP A 117 29.82 -10.19 -10.96
N TRP A 118 28.68 -9.64 -10.54
CA TRP A 118 28.62 -8.62 -9.49
C TRP A 118 29.04 -9.18 -8.11
N PRO A 119 29.63 -8.35 -7.23
CA PRO A 119 30.17 -8.79 -5.94
C PRO A 119 29.07 -8.97 -4.89
N TYR A 120 28.18 -9.93 -5.09
CA TYR A 120 27.06 -10.17 -4.18
C TYR A 120 27.51 -10.72 -2.82
N GLU A 121 27.00 -10.10 -1.76
CA GLU A 121 27.04 -10.59 -0.38
C GLU A 121 25.62 -10.96 0.03
N VAL A 122 25.37 -12.22 0.37
CA VAL A 122 24.02 -12.69 0.72
C VAL A 122 23.86 -12.74 2.23
N VAL A 123 22.86 -12.03 2.74
CA VAL A 123 22.52 -11.95 4.17
C VAL A 123 21.15 -12.54 4.45
N LYS A 124 20.92 -13.01 5.67
CA LYS A 124 19.68 -13.57 6.19
C LYS A 124 19.28 -12.87 7.49
N THR A 125 18.08 -13.14 7.99
CA THR A 125 17.66 -12.66 9.31
C THR A 125 18.67 -13.02 10.39
N GLY A 126 19.14 -12.04 11.14
CA GLY A 126 20.12 -12.22 12.21
C GLY A 126 21.57 -12.01 11.78
N ASP A 127 21.85 -11.93 10.47
CA ASP A 127 23.19 -11.60 10.00
C ASP A 127 23.49 -10.11 10.25
N GLU A 128 24.77 -9.83 10.49
CA GLU A 128 25.26 -8.49 10.80
C GLU A 128 26.51 -8.16 9.97
N ILE A 129 26.57 -6.92 9.48
CA ILE A 129 27.75 -6.38 8.81
C ILE A 129 28.15 -5.08 9.51
N SER A 130 29.35 -5.06 10.09
CA SER A 130 29.96 -3.83 10.57
C SER A 130 30.45 -3.00 9.39
N ILE A 131 30.12 -1.71 9.41
CA ILE A 131 30.59 -0.71 8.45
C ILE A 131 31.58 0.27 9.10
N GLY A 132 32.12 -0.06 10.28
CA GLY A 132 32.98 0.80 11.09
C GLY A 132 32.38 1.03 12.47
N LYS A 133 31.99 2.27 12.75
CA LYS A 133 31.33 2.67 14.01
C LYS A 133 29.91 2.11 14.13
N ARG A 134 29.31 1.74 13.00
CA ARG A 134 27.96 1.19 12.90
C ARG A 134 27.94 -0.26 12.49
N THR A 135 26.85 -0.92 12.85
CA THR A 135 26.53 -2.30 12.50
C THR A 135 25.14 -2.38 11.89
N ILE A 136 25.06 -2.93 10.68
CA ILE A 136 23.80 -3.19 9.99
C ILE A 136 23.35 -4.61 10.35
N HIS A 137 22.16 -4.74 10.93
CA HIS A 137 21.49 -6.00 11.21
C HIS A 137 20.37 -6.21 10.18
N PHE A 138 20.35 -7.37 9.55
CA PHE A 138 19.40 -7.68 8.47
C PHE A 138 18.24 -8.53 8.96
N ILE A 139 17.03 -8.24 8.45
CA ILE A 139 15.79 -8.95 8.79
C ILE A 139 15.04 -9.25 7.50
N GLU A 140 14.93 -10.52 7.10
CA GLU A 140 14.12 -10.89 5.93
C GLU A 140 12.63 -10.65 6.18
N THR A 141 11.97 -9.95 5.27
CA THR A 141 10.55 -9.59 5.31
C THR A 141 9.82 -10.19 4.11
N ARG A 142 10.10 -11.46 3.80
CA ARG A 142 9.62 -12.14 2.59
C ARG A 142 8.10 -12.00 2.39
N MET A 143 7.74 -11.59 1.18
CA MET A 143 6.39 -11.25 0.73
C MET A 143 5.82 -9.98 1.38
N LEU A 144 6.66 -9.04 1.81
CA LEU A 144 6.29 -7.69 2.28
C LEU A 144 7.02 -6.63 1.42
N HIS A 145 6.67 -6.46 0.15
CA HIS A 145 5.61 -7.19 -0.58
C HIS A 145 6.13 -8.25 -1.58
N TRP A 146 7.44 -8.36 -1.81
CA TRP A 146 8.02 -9.36 -2.72
C TRP A 146 8.83 -10.44 -1.98
N PRO A 147 9.15 -11.58 -2.64
CA PRO A 147 9.93 -12.64 -2.02
C PRO A 147 11.33 -12.22 -1.53
N ASP A 148 11.91 -11.18 -2.12
CA ASP A 148 13.25 -10.66 -1.82
C ASP A 148 13.32 -9.65 -0.68
N SER A 149 12.19 -9.05 -0.29
CA SER A 149 12.16 -7.95 0.68
C SER A 149 12.89 -8.29 1.98
N MET A 150 13.72 -7.36 2.43
CA MET A 150 14.38 -7.37 3.73
C MET A 150 14.47 -5.95 4.31
N PHE A 151 14.66 -5.84 5.62
CA PHE A 151 15.00 -4.59 6.28
C PHE A 151 16.48 -4.54 6.64
N SER A 152 16.98 -3.32 6.71
CA SER A 152 18.30 -3.00 7.26
C SER A 152 18.14 -2.16 8.52
N TYR A 153 18.60 -2.66 9.66
CA TYR A 153 18.53 -1.96 10.94
C TYR A 153 19.94 -1.54 11.39
N ILE A 154 20.17 -0.24 11.53
CA ILE A 154 21.43 0.32 12.02
C ILE A 154 21.32 0.44 13.54
N LYS A 155 22.02 -0.44 14.25
CA LYS A 155 21.85 -0.65 15.70
C LYS A 155 22.16 0.60 16.52
N GLU A 156 23.27 1.25 16.23
CA GLU A 156 23.81 2.36 17.01
C GLU A 156 22.96 3.62 16.87
N ASP A 157 22.27 3.79 15.74
CA ASP A 157 21.35 4.92 15.49
C ASP A 157 19.89 4.61 15.76
N LYS A 158 19.56 3.34 16.04
CA LYS A 158 18.19 2.81 16.16
C LYS A 158 17.33 3.19 14.96
N LEU A 159 17.93 3.10 13.78
CA LEU A 159 17.35 3.47 12.50
C LEU A 159 16.96 2.22 11.72
N LEU A 160 15.68 2.09 11.41
CA LEU A 160 15.17 1.06 10.52
C LEU A 160 15.04 1.62 9.10
N ILE A 161 15.75 1.03 8.14
CA ILE A 161 15.50 1.22 6.71
C ILE A 161 14.58 0.08 6.29
N SER A 162 13.30 0.41 6.10
CA SER A 162 12.20 -0.55 6.00
C SER A 162 11.75 -0.86 4.57
N SER A 163 12.46 -0.35 3.58
CA SER A 163 12.04 -0.40 2.19
C SER A 163 10.59 0.10 2.03
N ASP A 164 9.74 -0.63 1.32
CA ASP A 164 8.33 -0.33 1.10
C ASP A 164 7.46 -0.31 2.37
N ALA A 165 7.82 -1.11 3.37
CA ALA A 165 7.03 -1.17 4.59
C ALA A 165 7.05 0.19 5.30
N PHE A 166 5.89 0.59 5.83
CA PHE A 166 5.62 1.91 6.40
C PHE A 166 5.67 3.07 5.39
N GLY A 167 5.89 2.78 4.10
CA GLY A 167 5.91 3.77 3.04
C GLY A 167 4.54 4.38 2.75
N GLN A 168 4.59 5.46 1.98
CA GLN A 168 3.41 6.10 1.42
C GLN A 168 3.77 6.90 0.16
N HIS A 169 2.79 7.06 -0.74
CA HIS A 169 2.97 7.90 -1.93
C HIS A 169 2.50 9.31 -1.68
N TRP A 170 3.46 10.18 -1.38
CA TRP A 170 3.28 11.61 -1.28
C TRP A 170 4.58 12.32 -1.63
N ALA A 171 4.59 13.05 -2.75
CA ALA A 171 5.68 13.98 -3.06
C ALA A 171 5.51 15.26 -2.24
N THR A 172 6.55 15.62 -1.49
CA THR A 172 6.59 16.79 -0.60
C THR A 172 7.92 17.55 -0.75
N SER A 173 8.02 18.75 -0.19
CA SER A 173 9.31 19.40 0.05
C SER A 173 9.96 18.90 1.35
N GLU A 174 9.11 18.55 2.30
CA GLU A 174 9.40 18.05 3.64
C GLU A 174 9.87 16.60 3.60
N ARG A 175 10.65 16.16 4.58
CA ARG A 175 11.16 14.78 4.62
C ARG A 175 10.72 13.99 5.83
N PHE A 176 10.13 14.63 6.82
CA PHE A 176 9.77 13.97 8.06
C PHE A 176 8.26 14.04 8.35
N ASP A 177 7.78 13.04 9.07
CA ASP A 177 6.36 12.87 9.43
C ASP A 177 5.78 14.02 10.26
N ASP A 178 6.61 14.74 11.00
CA ASP A 178 6.22 15.88 11.84
C ASP A 178 6.25 17.24 11.14
N GLU A 179 6.59 17.27 9.85
CA GLU A 179 6.63 18.48 9.02
C GLU A 179 5.38 18.65 8.15
N VAL A 180 4.49 17.65 8.13
CA VAL A 180 3.29 17.61 7.30
C VAL A 180 2.02 17.42 8.14
N ASP A 181 0.85 17.58 7.50
CA ASP A 181 -0.42 17.30 8.18
C ASP A 181 -0.53 15.81 8.54
N HIS A 182 -0.74 15.55 9.83
CA HIS A 182 -0.81 14.19 10.38
C HIS A 182 -1.95 13.38 9.78
N ALA A 183 -3.14 13.97 9.66
CA ALA A 183 -4.31 13.24 9.15
C ALA A 183 -4.15 12.88 7.67
N GLU A 184 -3.57 13.78 6.87
CA GLU A 184 -3.24 13.51 5.47
C GLU A 184 -2.15 12.44 5.32
N LEU A 185 -1.09 12.50 6.13
CA LEU A 185 -0.03 11.49 6.12
C LEU A 185 -0.59 10.08 6.37
N PHE A 186 -1.45 9.94 7.39
CA PHE A 186 -2.06 8.65 7.71
C PHE A 186 -3.06 8.18 6.64
N LYS A 187 -3.69 9.09 5.88
CA LYS A 187 -4.49 8.70 4.70
C LYS A 187 -3.62 8.13 3.58
N HIS A 188 -2.48 8.76 3.29
CA HIS A 188 -1.53 8.24 2.30
C HIS A 188 -0.93 6.89 2.72
N ALA A 189 -0.62 6.71 4.00
CA ALA A 189 -0.15 5.43 4.56
C ALA A 189 -1.24 4.33 4.52
N ALA A 190 -2.49 4.66 4.88
CA ALA A 190 -3.61 3.73 4.77
C ALA A 190 -3.83 3.28 3.33
N LYS A 191 -3.78 4.22 2.38
CA LYS A 191 -3.90 3.94 0.95
C LYS A 191 -2.79 3.02 0.45
N TYR A 192 -1.54 3.29 0.84
CA TYR A 192 -0.40 2.43 0.51
C TYR A 192 -0.61 1.01 1.02
N TYR A 193 -0.95 0.86 2.31
CA TYR A 193 -1.20 -0.45 2.91
C TYR A 193 -2.34 -1.20 2.20
N ALA A 194 -3.48 -0.54 1.99
CA ALA A 194 -4.69 -1.16 1.44
C ALA A 194 -4.46 -1.73 0.02
N ASN A 195 -3.64 -1.06 -0.78
CA ASN A 195 -3.45 -1.38 -2.19
C ASN A 195 -2.23 -2.27 -2.48
N ILE A 196 -1.34 -2.48 -1.49
CA ILE A 196 -0.09 -3.23 -1.68
C ILE A 196 0.03 -4.36 -0.65
N LEU A 197 -0.14 -4.04 0.64
CA LEU A 197 0.19 -4.95 1.75
C LEU A 197 -1.00 -5.76 2.26
N LEU A 198 -2.24 -5.33 1.98
CA LEU A 198 -3.47 -6.01 2.42
C LEU A 198 -3.46 -7.54 2.20
N PRO A 199 -3.09 -8.11 1.02
CA PRO A 199 -3.09 -9.56 0.83
C PRO A 199 -2.03 -10.30 1.67
N TYR A 200 -1.06 -9.58 2.21
CA TYR A 200 0.03 -10.09 3.04
C TYR A 200 -0.17 -9.80 4.53
N SER A 201 -1.35 -9.33 4.93
CA SER A 201 -1.70 -9.01 6.33
C SER A 201 -1.26 -10.07 7.36
N PRO A 202 -1.45 -11.40 7.16
CA PRO A 202 -0.98 -12.39 8.12
C PRO A 202 0.54 -12.39 8.33
N ARG A 203 1.31 -12.01 7.31
CA ARG A 203 2.77 -11.89 7.39
C ARG A 203 3.19 -10.61 8.10
N VAL A 204 2.43 -9.51 7.91
CA VAL A 204 2.64 -8.27 8.66
C VAL A 204 2.46 -8.52 10.15
N ILE A 205 1.39 -9.21 10.57
CA ILE A 205 1.16 -9.57 11.98
C ILE A 205 2.38 -10.32 12.55
N LYS A 206 2.79 -11.38 11.86
CA LYS A 206 3.95 -12.17 12.29
C LYS A 206 5.23 -11.34 12.36
N LEU A 207 5.49 -10.48 11.38
CA LEU A 207 6.67 -9.62 11.39
C LEU A 207 6.68 -8.67 12.58
N LEU A 208 5.53 -8.06 12.90
CA LEU A 208 5.40 -7.17 14.07
C LEU A 208 5.67 -7.95 15.37
N ASP A 209 5.16 -9.17 15.50
CA ASP A 209 5.44 -10.05 16.64
C ASP A 209 6.93 -10.41 16.74
N ASP A 210 7.55 -10.79 15.62
CA ASP A 210 8.97 -11.17 15.54
C ASP A 210 9.87 -9.98 15.91
N VAL A 211 9.62 -8.78 15.36
CA VAL A 211 10.39 -7.55 15.68
C VAL A 211 10.25 -7.17 17.15
N ASN A 212 9.04 -7.26 17.71
CA ASN A 212 8.82 -7.02 19.13
C ASN A 212 9.56 -8.04 20.01
N ALA A 213 9.57 -9.32 19.62
CA ALA A 213 10.28 -10.37 20.34
C ALA A 213 11.81 -10.22 20.28
N MET A 214 12.36 -9.62 19.21
CA MET A 214 13.77 -9.29 19.08
C MET A 214 14.22 -8.15 19.99
N GLY A 215 13.29 -7.38 20.57
CA GLY A 215 13.61 -6.24 21.43
C GLY A 215 14.32 -5.11 20.69
N ILE A 216 14.05 -4.95 19.40
CA ILE A 216 14.64 -3.90 18.58
C ILE A 216 14.01 -2.56 18.96
N GLU A 217 14.82 -1.64 19.46
CA GLU A 217 14.40 -0.26 19.71
C GLU A 217 14.45 0.54 18.40
N ILE A 218 13.37 1.23 18.04
CA ILE A 218 13.30 2.00 16.80
C ILE A 218 13.03 3.46 17.15
N GLU A 219 13.97 4.34 16.79
CA GLU A 219 13.84 5.80 16.94
C GLU A 219 13.54 6.51 15.62
N MET A 220 13.73 5.83 14.48
CA MET A 220 13.41 6.36 13.16
C MET A 220 13.14 5.23 12.16
N ILE A 221 12.14 5.42 11.29
CA ILE A 221 11.85 4.52 10.17
C ILE A 221 12.01 5.29 8.85
N ALA A 222 13.04 4.91 8.09
CA ALA A 222 13.35 5.41 6.77
C ALA A 222 12.76 4.48 5.71
N THR A 223 11.77 4.95 4.98
CA THR A 223 11.00 4.19 3.98
C THR A 223 11.50 4.50 2.56
N ASP A 224 11.25 3.61 1.59
CA ASP A 224 11.58 3.86 0.19
C ASP A 224 10.63 4.88 -0.48
N HIS A 225 9.46 5.09 0.11
CA HIS A 225 8.46 6.04 -0.40
C HIS A 225 7.97 7.00 0.67
N GLY A 226 7.98 8.27 0.30
CA GLY A 226 7.42 9.38 1.05
C GLY A 226 8.33 9.93 2.13
N LEU A 227 7.72 10.17 3.29
CA LEU A 227 8.24 10.83 4.49
C LEU A 227 8.82 9.78 5.45
N ILE A 228 9.84 10.19 6.19
CA ILE A 228 10.55 9.41 7.20
C ILE A 228 9.84 9.58 8.54
N TRP A 229 9.59 8.48 9.23
CA TRP A 229 8.94 8.50 10.54
C TRP A 229 9.97 8.78 11.63
N ARG A 230 9.88 9.93 12.31
CA ARG A 230 10.69 10.26 13.49
C ARG A 230 9.86 10.62 14.73
N LYS A 231 8.58 10.95 14.57
CA LYS A 231 7.70 11.36 15.69
C LYS A 231 6.56 10.38 15.95
N TYR A 232 5.88 9.92 14.91
CA TYR A 232 4.64 9.16 14.99
C TYR A 232 4.85 7.64 14.84
N ILE A 233 6.04 7.15 15.17
CA ILE A 233 6.43 5.73 15.03
C ILE A 233 5.46 4.79 15.77
N PRO A 234 5.09 5.02 17.05
CA PRO A 234 4.14 4.12 17.73
C PRO A 234 2.78 4.07 17.04
N GLU A 235 2.34 5.19 16.48
CA GLU A 235 1.03 5.34 15.85
C GLU A 235 0.99 4.62 14.50
N ILE A 236 2.03 4.73 13.66
CA ILE A 236 2.08 4.02 12.38
C ILE A 236 2.24 2.50 12.58
N ILE A 237 3.01 2.07 13.59
CA ILE A 237 3.11 0.65 13.96
C ILE A 237 1.73 0.12 14.41
N GLN A 238 1.02 0.87 15.25
CA GLN A 238 -0.33 0.50 15.68
C GLN A 238 -1.30 0.48 14.50
N ALA A 239 -1.21 1.43 13.57
CA ALA A 239 -2.04 1.47 12.38
C ALA A 239 -1.79 0.24 11.48
N TYR A 240 -0.53 -0.13 11.23
CA TYR A 240 -0.17 -1.35 10.52
C TYR A 240 -0.72 -2.61 11.21
N SER A 241 -0.67 -2.66 12.54
CA SER A 241 -1.28 -3.76 13.31
C SER A 241 -2.81 -3.81 13.11
N ASP A 242 -3.49 -2.66 13.22
CA ASP A 242 -4.95 -2.59 13.05
C ASP A 242 -5.38 -2.96 11.62
N TRP A 243 -4.65 -2.50 10.62
CA TRP A 243 -4.88 -2.81 9.21
C TRP A 243 -4.59 -4.27 8.88
N ALA A 244 -3.53 -4.86 9.43
CA ALA A 244 -3.20 -6.27 9.25
C ALA A 244 -4.24 -7.20 9.90
N HIS A 245 -4.78 -6.79 11.05
CA HIS A 245 -5.93 -7.47 11.65
C HIS A 245 -7.26 -7.15 10.94
N GLN A 246 -7.23 -6.26 9.93
CA GLN A 246 -8.38 -5.77 9.17
C GLN A 246 -9.52 -5.32 10.10
N LYS A 247 -9.15 -4.62 11.18
CA LYS A 247 -10.10 -4.05 12.14
C LYS A 247 -11.00 -3.06 11.41
N SER A 248 -12.30 -3.29 11.54
CA SER A 248 -13.32 -2.49 10.86
C SER A 248 -13.97 -1.52 11.83
N LYS A 249 -14.29 -0.32 11.34
CA LYS A 249 -15.14 0.66 12.01
C LYS A 249 -16.60 0.42 11.66
N LYS A 250 -17.51 1.13 12.35
CA LYS A 250 -18.95 1.18 12.02
C LYS A 250 -19.17 1.99 10.73
N LYS A 251 -18.67 1.45 9.62
CA LYS A 251 -18.62 2.08 8.31
C LYS A 251 -19.05 1.09 7.22
N ALA A 252 -19.77 1.59 6.23
CA ALA A 252 -20.17 0.85 5.04
C ALA A 252 -19.80 1.63 3.78
N LEU A 253 -19.40 0.91 2.73
CA LEU A 253 -19.27 1.47 1.38
C LEU A 253 -20.45 1.05 0.52
N VAL A 254 -21.04 1.99 -0.20
CA VAL A 254 -22.00 1.72 -1.27
C VAL A 254 -21.30 2.04 -2.58
N VAL A 255 -20.78 1.01 -3.25
CA VAL A 255 -19.97 1.14 -4.46
C VAL A 255 -20.82 0.73 -5.64
N TYR A 256 -20.99 1.60 -6.63
CA TYR A 256 -21.86 1.30 -7.75
C TYR A 256 -21.37 1.89 -9.08
N GLU A 257 -21.98 1.41 -10.16
CA GLU A 257 -21.97 2.08 -11.45
C GLU A 257 -23.38 1.99 -12.09
N THR A 258 -23.75 3.01 -12.86
CA THR A 258 -25.04 3.06 -13.54
C THR A 258 -24.94 3.65 -14.95
N MET A 259 -25.81 3.22 -15.86
CA MET A 259 -25.96 3.84 -17.18
C MET A 259 -27.01 4.95 -17.19
N TRP A 260 -28.13 4.76 -16.47
CA TRP A 260 -29.32 5.61 -16.54
C TRP A 260 -29.92 5.90 -15.15
N HIS A 261 -29.07 6.09 -14.14
CA HIS A 261 -29.41 6.57 -12.80
C HIS A 261 -30.34 5.68 -11.93
N SER A 262 -30.94 4.61 -12.46
CA SER A 262 -31.75 3.68 -11.65
C SER A 262 -30.96 3.03 -10.51
N THR A 263 -29.79 2.46 -10.81
CA THR A 263 -28.90 1.89 -9.79
C THR A 263 -28.40 2.96 -8.82
N GLU A 264 -28.19 4.20 -9.28
CA GLU A 264 -27.81 5.32 -8.40
C GLU A 264 -28.92 5.68 -7.40
N MET A 265 -30.18 5.75 -7.84
CA MET A 265 -31.30 5.97 -6.93
C MET A 265 -31.39 4.87 -5.86
N MET A 266 -31.17 3.62 -6.24
CA MET A 266 -31.10 2.50 -5.30
C MET A 266 -29.92 2.64 -4.32
N ALA A 267 -28.74 3.03 -4.80
CA ALA A 267 -27.53 3.24 -3.99
C ALA A 267 -27.79 4.29 -2.89
N ASN A 268 -28.38 5.43 -3.27
CA ASN A 268 -28.72 6.51 -2.36
C ASN A 268 -29.76 6.08 -1.31
N SER A 269 -30.77 5.30 -1.69
CA SER A 269 -31.76 4.75 -0.75
C SER A 269 -31.15 3.74 0.24
N ILE A 270 -30.23 2.87 -0.20
CA ILE A 270 -29.49 1.97 0.70
C ILE A 270 -28.64 2.79 1.67
N ALA A 271 -27.94 3.83 1.18
CA ALA A 271 -27.16 4.73 2.00
C ALA A 271 -28.01 5.41 3.08
N HIS A 272 -29.22 5.89 2.74
CA HIS A 272 -30.15 6.44 3.71
C HIS A 272 -30.51 5.44 4.82
N GLY A 273 -30.80 4.18 4.46
CA GLY A 273 -31.09 3.14 5.44
C GLY A 273 -29.93 2.85 6.39
N LEU A 274 -28.69 2.85 5.87
CA LEU A 274 -27.47 2.70 6.68
C LEU A 274 -27.28 3.89 7.65
N VAL A 275 -27.46 5.12 7.17
CA VAL A 275 -27.36 6.34 7.99
C VAL A 275 -28.37 6.35 9.12
N GLN A 276 -29.61 5.90 8.87
CA GLN A 276 -30.65 5.78 9.90
C GLN A 276 -30.28 4.82 11.03
N GLU A 277 -29.39 3.86 10.77
CA GLU A 277 -28.87 2.95 11.79
C GLU A 277 -27.61 3.48 12.51
N GLY A 278 -27.17 4.70 12.21
CA GLY A 278 -25.99 5.35 12.79
C GLY A 278 -24.66 4.84 12.24
N VAL A 279 -24.65 4.34 11.01
CA VAL A 279 -23.44 3.87 10.32
C VAL A 279 -22.86 4.98 9.45
N SER A 280 -21.53 5.14 9.46
CA SER A 280 -20.84 6.03 8.51
C SER A 280 -20.90 5.43 7.12
N VAL A 281 -21.29 6.19 6.11
CA VAL A 281 -21.47 5.68 4.74
C VAL A 281 -20.66 6.50 3.76
N GLU A 282 -19.89 5.82 2.92
CA GLU A 282 -19.31 6.41 1.72
C GLU A 282 -20.02 5.84 0.49
N VAL A 283 -20.56 6.73 -0.35
CA VAL A 283 -21.23 6.37 -1.60
C VAL A 283 -20.28 6.67 -2.75
N MET A 284 -19.86 5.64 -3.49
CA MET A 284 -18.78 5.73 -4.47
C MET A 284 -19.27 5.28 -5.86
N ASP A 285 -19.49 6.25 -6.75
CA ASP A 285 -19.68 5.97 -8.18
C ASP A 285 -18.32 5.69 -8.83
N LEU A 286 -18.18 4.49 -9.41
CA LEU A 286 -16.95 4.03 -10.06
C LEU A 286 -16.55 4.85 -11.29
N LYS A 287 -17.44 5.69 -11.85
CA LYS A 287 -17.07 6.66 -12.89
C LYS A 287 -16.14 7.77 -12.40
N PHE A 288 -16.23 8.10 -11.11
CA PHE A 288 -15.53 9.24 -10.52
C PHE A 288 -14.52 8.83 -9.45
N ASN A 289 -14.56 7.58 -9.00
CA ASN A 289 -13.69 7.06 -7.96
C ASN A 289 -12.76 5.99 -8.54
N HIS A 290 -11.46 6.24 -8.46
CA HIS A 290 -10.47 5.27 -8.87
C HIS A 290 -10.54 4.02 -7.96
N ARG A 291 -10.27 2.83 -8.51
CA ARG A 291 -10.34 1.56 -7.78
C ARG A 291 -9.55 1.57 -6.46
N SER A 292 -8.41 2.24 -6.44
CA SER A 292 -7.56 2.34 -5.25
C SER A 292 -8.13 3.22 -4.15
N GLU A 293 -8.98 4.20 -4.47
CA GLU A 293 -9.71 4.96 -3.44
C GLU A 293 -10.76 4.06 -2.79
N VAL A 294 -11.48 3.27 -3.59
CA VAL A 294 -12.47 2.31 -3.08
C VAL A 294 -11.82 1.32 -2.12
N ILE A 295 -10.66 0.77 -2.47
CA ILE A 295 -9.92 -0.15 -1.60
C ILE A 295 -9.39 0.55 -0.35
N THR A 296 -8.95 1.80 -0.45
CA THR A 296 -8.52 2.60 0.72
C THR A 296 -9.68 2.76 1.70
N GLU A 297 -10.85 3.14 1.21
CA GLU A 297 -12.04 3.27 2.04
C GLU A 297 -12.53 1.92 2.59
N LEU A 298 -12.24 0.82 1.90
CA LEU A 298 -12.65 -0.53 2.31
C LEU A 298 -11.81 -1.04 3.50
N LEU A 299 -10.59 -0.52 3.66
CA LEU A 299 -9.63 -0.97 4.66
C LEU A 299 -10.24 -1.04 6.07
N ASP A 300 -10.98 0.02 6.44
CA ASP A 300 -11.66 0.13 7.73
C ASP A 300 -13.20 0.03 7.64
N ALA A 301 -13.77 -0.25 6.47
CA ALA A 301 -15.19 -0.50 6.33
C ALA A 301 -15.56 -1.92 6.76
N LYS A 302 -16.71 -2.07 7.42
CA LYS A 302 -17.24 -3.38 7.81
C LYS A 302 -18.09 -4.02 6.72
N ALA A 303 -18.80 -3.19 5.96
CA ALA A 303 -19.68 -3.63 4.90
C ALA A 303 -19.30 -3.01 3.55
N ILE A 304 -19.47 -3.80 2.49
CA ILE A 304 -19.43 -3.33 1.10
C ILE A 304 -20.73 -3.73 0.40
N VAL A 305 -21.41 -2.76 -0.18
CA VAL A 305 -22.65 -2.95 -0.94
C VAL A 305 -22.37 -2.64 -2.40
N LEU A 306 -22.55 -3.63 -3.26
CA LEU A 306 -22.13 -3.56 -4.66
C LEU A 306 -23.34 -3.36 -5.58
N GLY A 307 -23.29 -2.32 -6.41
CA GLY A 307 -24.36 -1.94 -7.32
C GLY A 307 -23.95 -1.94 -8.79
N SER A 308 -24.65 -2.66 -9.66
CA SER A 308 -24.38 -2.56 -11.10
C SER A 308 -25.65 -2.71 -11.93
N SER A 309 -25.81 -1.87 -12.95
CA SER A 309 -26.81 -2.14 -13.99
C SER A 309 -26.40 -3.36 -14.81
N THR A 310 -27.36 -4.20 -15.22
CA THR A 310 -27.04 -5.31 -16.15
C THR A 310 -26.66 -4.77 -17.53
N LEU A 311 -25.50 -5.16 -18.03
CA LEU A 311 -25.04 -4.88 -19.40
C LEU A 311 -24.63 -6.20 -20.07
N ASN A 312 -25.26 -6.55 -21.20
CA ASN A 312 -24.93 -7.75 -21.99
C ASN A 312 -24.84 -9.04 -21.16
N ASN A 313 -25.86 -9.30 -20.32
CA ASN A 313 -25.91 -10.43 -19.39
C ASN A 313 -24.81 -10.44 -18.30
N GLY A 314 -24.08 -9.33 -18.15
CA GLY A 314 -23.01 -9.13 -17.19
C GLY A 314 -23.21 -7.91 -16.30
N ILE A 315 -22.12 -7.54 -15.63
CA ILE A 315 -21.96 -6.30 -14.86
C ILE A 315 -21.25 -5.25 -15.73
N LEU A 316 -21.28 -3.99 -15.30
CA LEU A 316 -20.56 -2.92 -15.98
C LEU A 316 -19.03 -3.08 -15.86
N PRO A 317 -18.25 -2.62 -16.87
CA PRO A 317 -16.79 -2.84 -16.91
C PRO A 317 -16.03 -2.31 -15.70
N ASN A 318 -16.36 -1.12 -15.16
CA ASN A 318 -15.63 -0.60 -14.00
C ASN A 318 -15.94 -1.41 -12.74
N MET A 319 -17.14 -1.99 -12.64
CA MET A 319 -17.46 -2.95 -11.58
C MET A 319 -16.64 -4.24 -11.72
N ALA A 320 -16.43 -4.74 -12.94
CA ALA A 320 -15.55 -5.90 -13.16
C ALA A 320 -14.08 -5.61 -12.81
N ASP A 321 -13.60 -4.41 -13.11
CA ASP A 321 -12.25 -3.95 -12.76
C ASP A 321 -12.02 -3.94 -11.24
N ILE A 322 -12.87 -3.25 -10.47
CA ILE A 322 -12.72 -3.20 -9.00
C ILE A 322 -12.86 -4.59 -8.36
N LEU A 323 -13.76 -5.45 -8.85
CA LEU A 323 -13.91 -6.80 -8.30
C LEU A 323 -12.69 -7.68 -8.55
N THR A 324 -12.09 -7.56 -9.73
CA THR A 324 -10.85 -8.26 -10.07
C THR A 324 -9.71 -7.79 -9.18
N TYR A 325 -9.58 -6.48 -9.01
CA TYR A 325 -8.55 -5.86 -8.17
C TYR A 325 -8.72 -6.25 -6.69
N MET A 326 -9.92 -6.07 -6.14
CA MET A 326 -10.26 -6.40 -4.76
C MET A 326 -10.03 -7.89 -4.43
N LYS A 327 -10.37 -8.79 -5.35
CA LYS A 327 -10.15 -10.24 -5.18
C LYS A 327 -8.67 -10.57 -5.00
N GLY A 328 -7.78 -9.88 -5.73
CA GLY A 328 -6.33 -10.02 -5.58
C GLY A 328 -5.83 -9.60 -4.19
N LEU A 329 -6.44 -8.56 -3.61
CA LEU A 329 -6.04 -7.97 -2.34
C LEU A 329 -6.60 -8.69 -1.11
N ARG A 330 -7.57 -9.59 -1.28
CA ARG A 330 -8.09 -10.51 -0.25
C ARG A 330 -8.56 -9.81 1.03
N PRO A 331 -9.51 -8.84 0.95
CA PRO A 331 -10.14 -8.31 2.15
C PRO A 331 -10.85 -9.43 2.91
N THR A 332 -10.79 -9.38 4.23
CA THR A 332 -11.44 -10.32 5.15
C THR A 332 -12.29 -9.57 6.16
N ASN A 333 -13.09 -10.33 6.92
CA ASN A 333 -13.95 -9.79 7.97
C ASN A 333 -15.00 -8.79 7.47
N LYS A 334 -15.44 -8.93 6.21
CA LYS A 334 -16.44 -8.08 5.56
C LYS A 334 -17.78 -8.79 5.42
N ILE A 335 -18.85 -8.00 5.53
CA ILE A 335 -20.19 -8.42 5.10
C ILE A 335 -20.56 -7.67 3.81
N GLY A 336 -21.49 -8.22 3.03
CA GLY A 336 -21.91 -7.57 1.80
C GLY A 336 -23.32 -7.90 1.35
N ALA A 337 -23.78 -7.10 0.38
CA ALA A 337 -25.04 -7.28 -0.32
C ALA A 337 -24.91 -6.67 -1.72
N ALA A 338 -25.73 -7.15 -2.66
CA ALA A 338 -25.72 -6.70 -4.04
C ALA A 338 -27.05 -6.02 -4.43
N PHE A 339 -27.00 -5.11 -5.39
CA PHE A 339 -28.19 -4.49 -5.96
C PHE A 339 -27.97 -4.07 -7.42
N GLY A 340 -29.04 -3.77 -8.14
CA GLY A 340 -28.91 -3.26 -9.50
C GLY A 340 -30.20 -3.15 -10.29
N SER A 341 -30.20 -2.27 -11.30
CA SER A 341 -31.27 -2.16 -12.27
C SER A 341 -31.03 -3.02 -13.52
N TYR A 342 -32.09 -3.43 -14.21
CA TYR A 342 -32.00 -4.20 -15.46
C TYR A 342 -33.17 -3.93 -16.40
N GLY A 343 -33.00 -4.25 -17.69
CA GLY A 343 -34.06 -4.11 -18.70
C GLY A 343 -34.91 -5.38 -18.90
N TRP A 344 -34.28 -6.54 -19.03
CA TRP A 344 -34.97 -7.82 -19.24
C TRP A 344 -34.38 -9.00 -18.43
N SER A 345 -33.06 -9.25 -18.52
CA SER A 345 -32.46 -10.50 -18.01
C SER A 345 -31.98 -10.46 -16.54
N GLY A 346 -31.33 -9.39 -16.10
CA GLY A 346 -31.10 -9.11 -14.67
C GLY A 346 -30.00 -9.92 -13.95
N GLU A 347 -28.92 -10.31 -14.65
CA GLU A 347 -27.85 -11.17 -14.10
C GLU A 347 -26.92 -10.48 -13.09
N ALA A 348 -26.81 -9.14 -13.11
CA ALA A 348 -25.80 -8.41 -12.36
C ALA A 348 -25.76 -8.77 -10.87
N VAL A 349 -26.91 -8.75 -10.18
CA VAL A 349 -27.00 -9.07 -8.74
C VAL A 349 -26.50 -10.48 -8.43
N LYS A 350 -26.83 -11.46 -9.28
CA LYS A 350 -26.35 -12.83 -9.13
C LYS A 350 -24.83 -12.91 -9.27
N LEU A 351 -24.27 -12.24 -10.28
CA LEU A 351 -22.82 -12.21 -10.52
C LEU A 351 -22.09 -11.52 -9.36
N LEU A 352 -22.60 -10.39 -8.85
CA LEU A 352 -22.03 -9.69 -7.71
C LEU A 352 -22.00 -10.56 -6.45
N ASN A 353 -23.07 -11.32 -6.18
CA ASN A 353 -23.07 -12.29 -5.07
C ASN A 353 -22.02 -13.37 -5.25
N GLN A 354 -21.86 -13.92 -6.47
CA GLN A 354 -20.82 -14.91 -6.76
C GLN A 354 -19.42 -14.36 -6.52
N PHE A 355 -19.13 -13.12 -6.94
CA PHE A 355 -17.85 -12.48 -6.66
C PHE A 355 -17.61 -12.31 -5.15
N MET A 356 -18.62 -11.89 -4.38
CA MET A 356 -18.51 -11.79 -2.92
C MET A 356 -18.23 -13.16 -2.27
N GLU A 357 -18.93 -14.21 -2.70
CA GLU A 357 -18.71 -15.58 -2.22
C GLU A 357 -17.30 -16.09 -2.53
N GLU A 358 -16.80 -15.85 -3.75
CA GLU A 358 -15.42 -16.20 -4.14
C GLU A 358 -14.36 -15.47 -3.30
N MET A 359 -14.64 -14.23 -2.90
CA MET A 359 -13.79 -13.44 -2.00
C MET A 359 -14.02 -13.78 -0.52
N LYS A 360 -14.94 -14.70 -0.20
CA LYS A 360 -15.35 -15.05 1.18
C LYS A 360 -15.93 -13.86 1.97
N ILE A 361 -16.51 -12.90 1.28
CA ILE A 361 -17.32 -11.84 1.88
C ILE A 361 -18.67 -12.46 2.27
N LYS A 362 -19.10 -12.24 3.51
CA LYS A 362 -20.37 -12.82 3.99
C LYS A 362 -21.54 -12.06 3.36
N VAL A 363 -22.20 -12.67 2.38
CA VAL A 363 -23.43 -12.17 1.78
C VAL A 363 -24.58 -12.29 2.79
N ILE A 364 -25.16 -11.16 3.19
CA ILE A 364 -26.21 -11.12 4.24
C ILE A 364 -27.63 -10.93 3.69
N ASP A 365 -27.75 -10.76 2.37
CA ASP A 365 -29.01 -10.58 1.65
C ASP A 365 -28.88 -11.09 0.20
N PRO A 366 -29.91 -11.74 -0.38
CA PRO A 366 -29.88 -12.13 -1.80
C PRO A 366 -29.74 -10.95 -2.76
N GLY A 367 -30.05 -9.73 -2.32
CA GLY A 367 -29.90 -8.51 -3.08
C GLY A 367 -31.18 -8.06 -3.79
N ILE A 368 -31.21 -6.79 -4.20
CA ILE A 368 -32.39 -6.16 -4.82
C ILE A 368 -32.14 -5.95 -6.31
N LYS A 369 -33.06 -6.44 -7.14
CA LYS A 369 -33.07 -6.18 -8.59
C LYS A 369 -34.34 -5.43 -8.97
N VAL A 370 -34.19 -4.35 -9.74
CA VAL A 370 -35.32 -3.51 -10.18
C VAL A 370 -35.37 -3.46 -11.70
N ASN A 371 -36.56 -3.65 -12.27
CA ASN A 371 -36.76 -3.55 -13.71
C ASN A 371 -36.94 -2.07 -14.11
N TYR A 372 -36.09 -1.60 -15.02
CA TYR A 372 -36.02 -0.20 -15.45
C TYR A 372 -35.87 0.80 -14.29
N VAL A 373 -36.93 1.55 -13.97
CA VAL A 373 -36.90 2.70 -13.05
C VAL A 373 -37.55 2.29 -11.73
N PRO A 374 -36.86 2.45 -10.57
CA PRO A 374 -37.42 2.16 -9.25
C PRO A 374 -38.67 2.97 -8.96
N THR A 375 -39.69 2.29 -8.45
CA THR A 375 -40.86 2.90 -7.81
C THR A 375 -40.55 3.30 -6.37
N HIS A 376 -41.48 3.97 -5.68
CA HIS A 376 -41.33 4.27 -4.26
C HIS A 376 -41.18 2.99 -3.41
N ASP A 377 -41.96 1.95 -3.71
CA ASP A 377 -41.88 0.67 -3.00
C ASP A 377 -40.50 0.01 -3.20
N ASP A 378 -39.92 0.09 -4.40
CA ASP A 378 -38.56 -0.42 -4.67
C ASP A 378 -37.48 0.33 -3.87
N LEU A 379 -37.66 1.65 -3.72
CA LEU A 379 -36.74 2.48 -2.93
C LEU A 379 -36.90 2.21 -1.43
N ASP A 380 -38.10 1.93 -0.94
CA ASP A 380 -38.33 1.53 0.45
C ASP A 380 -37.66 0.18 0.76
N LEU A 381 -37.70 -0.77 -0.17
CA LEU A 381 -36.93 -2.02 -0.04
C LEU A 381 -35.42 -1.76 0.05
N CYS A 382 -34.91 -0.79 -0.73
CA CYS A 382 -33.51 -0.37 -0.67
C CYS A 382 -33.14 0.24 0.70
N ILE A 383 -34.02 1.07 1.28
CA ILE A 383 -33.86 1.62 2.63
C ILE A 383 -33.85 0.49 3.67
N GLU A 384 -34.77 -0.48 3.57
CA GLU A 384 -34.81 -1.62 4.49
C GLU A 384 -33.56 -2.51 4.39
N LEU A 385 -33.03 -2.71 3.18
CA LEU A 385 -31.75 -3.38 2.99
C LEU A 385 -30.62 -2.61 3.71
N GLY A 386 -30.56 -1.29 3.54
CA GLY A 386 -29.61 -0.44 4.26
C GLY A 386 -29.72 -0.60 5.78
N ARG A 387 -30.94 -0.57 6.33
CA ARG A 387 -31.20 -0.79 7.77
C ARG A 387 -30.76 -2.18 8.23
N LYS A 388 -31.04 -3.21 7.43
CA LYS A 388 -30.63 -4.59 7.72
C LYS A 388 -29.11 -4.72 7.80
N ILE A 389 -28.39 -4.13 6.84
CA ILE A 389 -26.92 -4.10 6.84
C ILE A 389 -26.41 -3.32 8.05
N GLY A 390 -26.98 -2.15 8.35
CA GLY A 390 -26.59 -1.33 9.49
C GLY A 390 -26.74 -2.05 10.84
N LYS A 391 -27.84 -2.80 11.02
CA LYS A 391 -28.04 -3.68 12.20
C LYS A 391 -27.02 -4.81 12.25
N ALA A 392 -26.60 -5.36 11.12
CA ALA A 392 -25.58 -6.41 11.07
C ALA A 392 -24.19 -5.87 11.47
N ILE A 393 -23.81 -4.69 10.98
CA ILE A 393 -22.55 -4.02 11.35
C ILE A 393 -22.47 -3.81 12.86
N LYS A 394 -23.55 -3.30 13.48
CA LYS A 394 -23.62 -3.04 14.93
C LYS A 394 -23.58 -4.29 15.81
N LYS A 395 -23.86 -5.48 15.27
CA LYS A 395 -23.79 -6.75 16.00
C LYS A 395 -22.39 -7.37 15.98
N ASP A 396 -21.58 -6.97 15.01
CA ASP A 396 -20.27 -7.56 14.71
C ASP A 396 -19.10 -6.67 15.16
N ILE A 397 -19.39 -5.47 15.67
CA ILE A 397 -18.48 -4.49 16.28
C ILE A 397 -19.06 -4.09 17.63
#